data_AF-A0A971QUP2-F1
#
_entry.id   AF-A0A971QUP2-F1
#
_cell.length_a   1.000
_cell.length_b   1.000
_cell.length_c   1.000
_cell.angle_alpha   90.00
_cell.angle_beta   90.00
_cell.angle_gamma   90.00
#
_symmetry.space_group_name_H-M   'P 1'
#
loop_
_entity.id
_entity.type
_entity.pdbx_description
1 polymer ?
#
loop_
_entity_poly.entity_id
_entity_poly.type
_entity_poly.pdbx_seq_one_letter_code
_entity_poly.pdbx_strand_id
1 'polypeptide(L)'
;MLNLKLKLTCLAVGFTAMAALAEEPLMREENHLCLRCHADQTYSFFNEWTQKEERRIMNPFHIIDTNLYLSGVHKSFSCIDCHSMDYETYPHARELKLEPLATCIDCHGGDDTYAQYHFDQIDADFARSVHAVKGGEHFTCGKCHNQHYYKVIARNSTHISDIVSADNQMCLSCHTNAVRYRLTSVHEYPDFSTVHAWLPNHELHFRSVRCIDCHTSVEDSLMVPHNILPRENAVKNCSECHSANSMLQATLYKYENLQARETSGLLSAIKQERPYIIGANQVPLFKILSVSILLATLAGIVIHALLRVFIRKKSE
;
A
#
# COMPACT_ATOMS: atom_id res chain seq x y z
N MET A 1 26.68 -22.41 73.46
CA MET A 1 26.47 -20.96 73.35
C MET A 1 26.67 -20.54 71.91
N LEU A 2 25.78 -19.66 71.43
CA LEU A 2 25.78 -18.94 70.15
C LEU A 2 25.35 -19.67 68.87
N ASN A 3 24.02 -19.59 68.66
CA ASN A 3 23.30 -19.63 67.39
C ASN A 3 23.95 -18.75 66.31
N LEU A 4 24.29 -19.33 65.15
CA LEU A 4 24.67 -18.58 63.95
C LEU A 4 23.42 -18.33 63.10
N LYS A 5 22.88 -17.12 63.21
CA LYS A 5 21.68 -16.66 62.51
C LYS A 5 21.89 -16.65 60.99
N LEU A 6 21.03 -17.38 60.31
CA LEU A 6 20.75 -17.33 58.88
C LEU A 6 20.40 -15.89 58.47
N LYS A 7 21.27 -15.21 57.71
CA LYS A 7 20.96 -13.91 57.11
C LYS A 7 20.14 -14.15 55.84
N LEU A 8 18.85 -13.89 55.95
CA LEU A 8 17.93 -13.79 54.83
C LEU A 8 18.23 -12.47 54.09
N THR A 9 18.99 -12.53 53.00
CA THR A 9 19.16 -11.41 52.07
C THR A 9 17.92 -11.35 51.18
N CYS A 10 16.96 -10.49 51.53
CA CYS A 10 15.90 -10.08 50.63
C CYS A 10 16.51 -9.32 49.45
N LEU A 11 16.64 -9.99 48.30
CA LEU A 11 16.95 -9.35 47.03
C LEU A 11 15.68 -8.63 46.55
N ALA A 12 15.55 -7.35 46.89
CA ALA A 12 14.52 -6.49 46.31
C ALA A 12 14.87 -6.26 44.84
N VAL A 13 14.30 -7.07 43.95
CA VAL A 13 14.32 -6.83 42.50
C VAL A 13 13.37 -5.66 42.24
N GLY A 14 13.94 -4.46 42.18
CA GLY A 14 13.24 -3.26 41.70
C GLY A 14 12.89 -3.46 40.23
N PHE A 15 11.63 -3.72 39.94
CA PHE A 15 11.09 -3.72 38.59
C PHE A 15 10.79 -2.26 38.21
N THR A 16 11.82 -1.52 37.81
CA THR A 16 11.60 -0.23 37.12
C THR A 16 11.14 -0.54 35.71
N ALA A 17 9.83 -0.60 35.52
CA ALA A 17 9.21 -0.50 34.21
C ALA A 17 9.53 0.90 33.66
N MET A 18 10.59 1.02 32.85
CA MET A 18 10.71 2.15 31.94
C MET A 18 9.62 1.97 30.89
N ALA A 19 8.46 2.55 31.15
CA ALA A 19 7.52 2.86 30.08
C ALA A 19 8.28 3.80 29.14
N ALA A 20 8.70 3.28 27.99
CA ALA A 20 9.04 4.12 26.86
C ALA A 20 7.77 4.92 26.54
N LEU A 21 7.75 6.19 26.96
CA LEU A 21 6.76 7.12 26.47
C LEU A 21 6.99 7.19 24.96
N ALA A 22 6.07 6.62 24.20
CA ALA A 22 6.01 6.87 22.77
C ALA A 22 5.91 8.38 22.61
N GLU A 23 6.90 8.98 21.95
CA GLU A 23 6.88 10.39 21.60
C GLU A 23 5.63 10.61 20.74
N GLU A 24 4.65 11.35 21.30
CA GLU A 24 3.45 11.73 20.56
C GLU A 24 3.89 12.35 19.23
N PRO A 25 3.33 11.93 18.09
CA PRO A 25 3.72 12.47 16.80
C PRO A 25 3.46 13.97 16.79
N LEU A 26 4.51 14.77 16.94
CA LEU A 26 4.37 16.20 17.14
C LEU A 26 4.14 16.88 15.79
N MET A 27 2.98 17.50 15.63
CA MET A 27 2.76 18.50 14.60
C MET A 27 3.63 19.72 14.88
N ARG A 28 4.12 20.37 13.84
CA ARG A 28 4.80 21.67 13.99
C ARG A 28 3.86 22.73 14.54
N GLU A 29 4.34 23.49 15.53
CA GLU A 29 3.56 24.49 16.24
C GLU A 29 3.01 25.57 15.28
N GLU A 30 3.78 25.90 14.25
CA GLU A 30 3.42 26.88 13.22
C GLU A 30 2.13 26.49 12.47
N ASN A 31 1.82 25.20 12.38
CA ASN A 31 0.59 24.73 11.71
C ASN A 31 -0.68 25.10 12.46
N HIS A 32 -0.60 25.37 13.77
CA HIS A 32 -1.76 25.79 14.54
C HIS A 32 -2.39 27.05 13.96
N LEU A 33 -1.59 27.99 13.43
CA LEU A 33 -2.08 29.19 12.77
C LEU A 33 -3.11 28.87 11.66
N CYS A 34 -2.76 27.94 10.77
CA CYS A 34 -3.59 27.50 9.66
C CYS A 34 -4.80 26.69 10.16
N LEU A 35 -4.55 25.77 11.09
CA LEU A 35 -5.55 24.82 11.56
C LEU A 35 -6.63 25.44 12.44
N ARG A 36 -6.41 26.65 13.00
CA ARG A 36 -7.47 27.44 13.66
C ARG A 36 -8.73 27.61 12.81
N CYS A 37 -8.58 27.63 11.48
CA CYS A 37 -9.71 27.69 10.56
C CYS A 37 -9.85 26.39 9.75
N HIS A 38 -8.74 25.79 9.34
CA HIS A 38 -8.75 24.64 8.44
C HIS A 38 -9.10 23.31 9.13
N ALA A 39 -9.08 23.21 10.46
CA ALA A 39 -9.51 21.98 11.16
C ALA A 39 -11.02 21.91 11.43
N ASP A 40 -11.77 22.98 11.15
CA ASP A 40 -13.17 23.13 11.56
C ASP A 40 -14.12 23.39 10.38
N GLN A 41 -15.39 23.02 10.56
CA GLN A 41 -16.44 23.28 9.57
C GLN A 41 -16.87 24.75 9.51
N THR A 42 -16.55 25.53 10.53
CA THR A 42 -16.84 26.96 10.60
C THR A 42 -15.67 27.69 11.21
N TYR A 43 -15.45 28.92 10.78
CA TYR A 43 -14.45 29.80 11.37
C TYR A 43 -15.09 31.16 11.64
N SER A 44 -14.50 31.90 12.58
CA SER A 44 -14.90 33.24 12.94
C SER A 44 -13.76 34.22 12.71
N PHE A 45 -14.08 35.43 12.30
CA PHE A 45 -13.11 36.51 12.13
C PHE A 45 -13.78 37.87 12.33
N PHE A 46 -12.97 38.86 12.69
CA PHE A 46 -13.40 40.25 12.75
C PHE A 46 -13.38 40.87 11.35
N ASN A 47 -14.54 41.31 10.86
CA ASN A 47 -14.64 42.03 9.59
C ASN A 47 -14.45 43.53 9.84
N GLU A 48 -13.29 44.05 9.44
CA GLU A 48 -12.94 45.47 9.60
C GLU A 48 -13.85 46.42 8.82
N TRP A 49 -14.41 46.00 7.68
CA TRP A 49 -15.35 46.85 6.93
C TRP A 49 -16.69 47.01 7.64
N THR A 50 -17.18 45.95 8.27
CA THR A 50 -18.48 46.00 8.97
C THR A 50 -18.36 46.26 10.47
N GLN A 51 -17.14 46.25 11.01
CA GLN A 51 -16.83 46.38 12.43
C GLN A 51 -17.57 45.34 13.31
N LYS A 52 -17.63 44.09 12.84
CA LYS A 52 -18.37 43.00 13.49
C LYS A 52 -17.61 41.69 13.42
N GLU A 53 -17.79 40.86 14.45
CA GLU A 53 -17.47 39.44 14.39
C GLU A 53 -18.40 38.73 13.42
N GLU A 54 -17.83 38.05 12.45
CA GLU A 54 -18.54 37.23 11.50
C GLU A 54 -18.17 35.77 11.68
N ARG A 55 -19.17 34.89 11.53
CA ARG A 55 -18.97 33.45 11.43
C ARG A 55 -19.31 32.98 10.02
N ARG A 56 -18.47 32.14 9.44
CA ARG A 56 -18.61 31.59 8.09
C ARG A 56 -18.40 30.08 8.10
N ILE A 57 -18.92 29.43 7.06
CA ILE A 57 -18.73 28.01 6.81
C ILE A 57 -17.42 27.84 6.03
N MET A 58 -16.57 26.91 6.46
CA MET A 58 -15.36 26.53 5.74
C MET A 58 -15.73 25.73 4.49
N ASN A 59 -15.03 25.96 3.38
CA ASN A 59 -15.20 25.11 2.21
C ASN A 59 -14.84 23.66 2.61
N PRO A 60 -15.75 22.67 2.45
CA PRO A 60 -15.47 21.29 2.84
C PRO A 60 -14.23 20.67 2.19
N PHE A 61 -13.81 21.18 1.03
CA PHE A 61 -12.59 20.74 0.34
C PHE A 61 -11.29 21.30 0.95
N HIS A 62 -11.38 22.27 1.85
CA HIS A 62 -10.23 22.88 2.52
C HIS A 62 -10.13 22.47 4.00
N ILE A 63 -11.00 21.56 4.47
CA ILE A 63 -10.96 21.07 5.84
C ILE A 63 -9.89 19.97 5.95
N ILE A 64 -9.02 20.10 6.95
CA ILE A 64 -7.98 19.16 7.32
C ILE A 64 -8.41 18.36 8.55
N ASP A 65 -8.52 17.05 8.40
CA ASP A 65 -8.62 16.11 9.52
C ASP A 65 -7.23 15.97 10.15
N THR A 66 -7.06 16.57 11.33
CA THR A 66 -5.79 16.63 12.04
C THR A 66 -5.30 15.25 12.48
N ASN A 67 -6.21 14.33 12.81
CA ASN A 67 -5.85 12.95 13.19
C ASN A 67 -5.32 12.19 11.97
N LEU A 68 -5.98 12.34 10.81
CA LEU A 68 -5.49 11.74 9.57
C LEU A 68 -4.16 12.37 9.14
N TYR A 69 -4.01 13.69 9.24
CA TYR A 69 -2.74 14.38 8.94
C TYR A 69 -1.58 13.86 9.78
N LEU A 70 -1.77 13.76 11.10
CA LEU A 70 -0.75 13.25 12.04
C LEU A 70 -0.33 11.81 11.78
N SER A 71 -1.14 11.06 11.05
CA SER A 71 -0.83 9.69 10.66
C SER A 71 -0.15 9.58 9.29
N GLY A 72 0.00 10.69 8.55
CA GLY A 72 0.65 10.77 7.26
C GLY A 72 2.18 10.92 7.34
N VAL A 73 2.87 10.74 6.21
CA VAL A 73 4.34 10.82 6.14
C VAL A 73 4.90 12.24 6.25
N HIS A 74 4.11 13.27 5.93
CA HIS A 74 4.50 14.68 6.01
C HIS A 74 4.03 15.37 7.30
N LYS A 75 3.60 14.62 8.32
CA LYS A 75 3.10 15.18 9.59
C LYS A 75 4.03 16.20 10.27
N SER A 76 5.34 16.07 10.03
CA SER A 76 6.39 16.94 10.59
C SER A 76 6.70 18.18 9.75
N PHE A 77 6.00 18.40 8.63
CA PHE A 77 6.17 19.56 7.76
C PHE A 77 5.27 20.69 8.23
N SER A 78 5.70 21.92 7.95
CA SER A 78 4.85 23.10 8.08
C SER A 78 3.90 23.18 6.89
N CYS A 79 2.69 23.73 7.06
CA CYS A 79 1.75 23.98 5.96
C CYS A 79 2.42 24.85 4.87
N ILE A 80 3.20 25.84 5.31
CA ILE A 80 3.94 26.76 4.45
C ILE A 80 5.18 26.14 3.76
N ASP A 81 5.52 24.88 4.06
CA ASP A 81 6.55 24.18 3.30
C ASP A 81 6.03 23.80 1.89
N CYS A 82 4.69 23.72 1.73
CA CYS A 82 4.03 23.41 0.46
C CYS A 82 3.13 24.55 -0.05
N HIS A 83 2.61 25.37 0.87
CA HIS A 83 1.79 26.55 0.58
C HIS A 83 2.62 27.82 0.71
N SER A 84 2.23 28.88 0.00
CA SER A 84 2.90 30.18 0.15
C SER A 84 2.86 30.68 1.60
N MET A 85 3.96 31.28 2.05
CA MET A 85 4.05 31.92 3.36
C MET A 85 3.05 33.05 3.54
N ASP A 86 2.58 33.66 2.45
CA ASP A 86 1.58 34.74 2.49
C ASP A 86 0.21 34.25 3.01
N TYR A 87 -0.03 32.92 3.06
CA TYR A 87 -1.19 32.34 3.72
C TYR A 87 -1.18 32.50 5.25
N GLU A 88 -0.07 32.92 5.86
CA GLU A 88 -0.04 33.26 7.30
C GLU A 88 -0.88 34.52 7.61
N THR A 89 -1.18 35.34 6.59
CA THR A 89 -2.01 36.54 6.73
C THR A 89 -3.46 36.25 6.35
N TYR A 90 -4.40 36.61 7.22
CA TYR A 90 -5.84 36.53 6.97
C TYR A 90 -6.48 37.94 6.96
N PRO A 91 -7.41 38.26 6.03
CA PRO A 91 -7.90 37.41 4.95
C PRO A 91 -6.83 37.15 3.88
N HIS A 92 -6.76 35.90 3.40
CA HIS A 92 -5.77 35.52 2.39
C HIS A 92 -5.97 36.33 1.11
N ALA A 93 -4.86 36.78 0.52
CA ALA A 93 -4.87 37.48 -0.75
C ALA A 93 -5.44 36.56 -1.85
N ARG A 94 -6.25 37.11 -2.77
CA ARG A 94 -7.01 36.28 -3.73
C ARG A 94 -6.11 35.62 -4.76
N GLU A 95 -4.96 36.24 -5.01
CA GLU A 95 -3.95 35.91 -6.00
C GLU A 95 -3.19 34.64 -5.58
N LEU A 96 -3.09 34.35 -4.28
CA LEU A 96 -2.45 33.15 -3.74
C LEU A 96 -3.08 31.84 -4.25
N LYS A 97 -4.32 31.91 -4.77
CA LYS A 97 -4.99 30.75 -5.40
C LYS A 97 -4.49 30.45 -6.81
N LEU A 98 -3.78 31.39 -7.42
CA LEU A 98 -3.19 31.29 -8.75
C LEU A 98 -1.73 30.88 -8.68
N GLU A 99 -1.13 30.89 -7.49
CA GLU A 99 0.25 30.47 -7.30
C GLU A 99 0.39 28.96 -7.54
N PRO A 100 1.43 28.54 -8.27
CA PRO A 100 1.78 27.14 -8.37
C PRO A 100 2.07 26.57 -6.98
N LEU A 101 1.49 25.41 -6.68
CA LEU A 101 1.82 24.67 -5.46
C LEU A 101 3.12 23.91 -5.67
N ALA A 102 3.87 23.71 -4.59
CA ALA A 102 4.98 22.77 -4.59
C ALA A 102 4.51 21.37 -5.03
N THR A 103 5.29 20.77 -5.92
CA THR A 103 5.10 19.41 -6.41
C THR A 103 5.93 18.43 -5.60
N CYS A 104 5.68 17.14 -5.78
CA CYS A 104 6.46 16.11 -5.09
C CYS A 104 7.95 16.16 -5.50
N ILE A 105 8.21 16.46 -6.77
CA ILE A 105 9.55 16.45 -7.36
C ILE A 105 10.40 17.64 -6.92
N ASP A 106 9.78 18.74 -6.50
CA ASP A 106 10.51 19.91 -5.97
C ASP A 106 11.33 19.58 -4.72
N CYS A 107 10.95 18.54 -3.97
CA CYS A 107 11.72 18.02 -2.83
C CYS A 107 12.29 16.62 -3.06
N HIS A 108 11.58 15.76 -3.80
CA HIS A 108 11.98 14.36 -3.96
C HIS A 108 12.82 14.07 -5.21
N GLY A 109 12.86 14.97 -6.18
CA GLY A 109 13.63 14.81 -7.41
C GLY A 109 15.04 15.38 -7.31
N GLY A 110 15.99 14.77 -8.03
CA GLY A 110 17.34 15.32 -8.19
C GLY A 110 18.19 15.48 -6.92
N ASP A 111 17.77 14.91 -5.79
CA ASP A 111 18.48 14.96 -4.50
C ASP A 111 18.95 13.55 -4.09
N ASP A 112 20.27 13.41 -3.89
CA ASP A 112 20.93 12.18 -3.45
C ASP A 112 20.36 11.64 -2.11
N THR A 113 19.85 12.52 -1.25
CA THR A 113 19.20 12.17 0.03
C THR A 113 18.02 11.23 -0.18
N TYR A 114 17.28 11.42 -1.27
CA TYR A 114 16.06 10.68 -1.59
C TYR A 114 16.22 9.69 -2.76
N ALA A 115 17.42 9.61 -3.36
CA ALA A 115 17.70 8.76 -4.52
C ALA A 115 17.29 7.28 -4.31
N GLN A 116 17.38 6.76 -3.09
CA GLN A 116 16.94 5.39 -2.74
C GLN A 116 15.45 5.12 -3.02
N TYR A 117 14.62 6.16 -3.12
CA TYR A 117 13.20 6.06 -3.41
C TYR A 117 12.88 6.18 -4.91
N HIS A 118 13.89 6.48 -5.74
CA HIS A 118 13.79 6.48 -7.21
C HIS A 118 12.68 7.41 -7.76
N PHE A 119 12.50 8.59 -7.16
CA PHE A 119 11.43 9.51 -7.57
C PHE A 119 11.56 10.02 -9.00
N ASP A 120 12.78 10.20 -9.51
CA ASP A 120 12.98 10.59 -10.92
C ASP A 120 12.50 9.49 -11.88
N GLN A 121 12.73 8.21 -11.53
CA GLN A 121 12.20 7.10 -12.31
C GLN A 121 10.68 7.00 -12.17
N ILE A 122 10.14 7.21 -10.97
CA ILE A 122 8.70 7.22 -10.71
C ILE A 122 8.01 8.32 -11.52
N ASP A 123 8.59 9.52 -11.60
CA ASP A 123 8.06 10.63 -12.38
C ASP A 123 8.05 10.31 -13.88
N ALA A 124 9.15 9.73 -14.39
CA ALA A 124 9.23 9.27 -15.78
C ALA A 124 8.20 8.16 -16.09
N ASP A 125 7.97 7.23 -15.16
CA ASP A 125 6.94 6.20 -15.27
C ASP A 125 5.53 6.80 -15.27
N PHE A 126 5.27 7.72 -14.34
CA PHE A 126 4.00 8.42 -14.23
C PHE A 126 3.69 9.20 -15.51
N ALA A 127 4.67 9.92 -16.08
CA ALA A 127 4.50 10.68 -17.32
C ALA A 127 4.10 9.81 -18.52
N ARG A 128 4.47 8.51 -18.51
CA ARG A 128 4.07 7.52 -19.54
C ARG A 128 2.71 6.87 -19.25
N SER A 129 2.22 6.98 -18.03
CA SER A 129 0.95 6.37 -17.63
C SER A 129 -0.23 6.92 -18.43
N VAL A 130 -1.26 6.10 -18.59
CA VAL A 130 -2.51 6.48 -19.26
C VAL A 130 -3.15 7.71 -18.59
N HIS A 131 -2.98 7.87 -17.27
CA HIS A 131 -3.54 9.01 -16.55
C HIS A 131 -2.82 10.32 -16.89
N ALA A 132 -1.49 10.34 -16.94
CA ALA A 132 -0.75 11.53 -17.35
C ALA A 132 -0.98 11.84 -18.83
N VAL A 133 -0.93 10.83 -19.70
CA VAL A 133 -1.12 11.00 -21.16
C VAL A 133 -2.52 11.52 -21.51
N LYS A 134 -3.57 11.07 -20.79
CA LYS A 134 -4.96 11.50 -21.06
C LYS A 134 -5.37 12.74 -20.28
N GLY A 135 -4.90 12.87 -19.04
CA GLY A 135 -5.24 13.99 -18.15
C GLY A 135 -4.39 15.24 -18.36
N GLY A 136 -3.23 15.10 -19.03
CA GLY A 136 -2.27 16.19 -19.22
C GLY A 136 -1.83 16.80 -17.90
N GLU A 137 -1.60 18.11 -17.90
CA GLU A 137 -1.14 18.88 -16.74
C GLU A 137 -2.13 18.89 -15.56
N HIS A 138 -3.40 18.51 -15.78
CA HIS A 138 -4.41 18.47 -14.73
C HIS A 138 -4.37 17.20 -13.87
N PHE A 139 -3.68 16.16 -14.34
CA PHE A 139 -3.49 14.93 -13.59
C PHE A 139 -2.06 14.90 -13.04
N THR A 140 -1.94 15.02 -11.72
CA THR A 140 -0.67 15.07 -10.99
C THR A 140 -0.59 13.90 -10.01
N CYS A 141 0.59 13.68 -9.40
CA CYS A 141 0.80 12.68 -8.35
C CYS A 141 -0.27 12.78 -7.22
N GLY A 142 -0.71 14.01 -6.94
CA GLY A 142 -1.74 14.33 -5.93
C GLY A 142 -3.13 13.74 -6.21
N LYS A 143 -3.41 13.29 -7.43
CA LYS A 143 -4.68 12.66 -7.78
C LYS A 143 -4.78 11.21 -7.28
N CYS A 144 -3.65 10.55 -7.08
CA CYS A 144 -3.58 9.21 -6.46
C CYS A 144 -3.14 9.29 -4.99
N HIS A 145 -2.13 10.13 -4.71
CA HIS A 145 -1.55 10.29 -3.38
C HIS A 145 -2.07 11.56 -2.71
N ASN A 146 -2.86 11.43 -1.65
CA ASN A 146 -3.33 12.61 -0.92
C ASN A 146 -2.17 13.30 -0.19
N GLN A 147 -1.85 14.54 -0.57
CA GLN A 147 -0.70 15.30 -0.04
C GLN A 147 -0.75 15.53 1.48
N HIS A 148 -1.95 15.56 2.07
CA HIS A 148 -2.14 15.77 3.51
C HIS A 148 -2.24 14.47 4.31
N TYR A 149 -2.65 13.36 3.69
CA TYR A 149 -2.98 12.10 4.39
C TYR A 149 -2.24 10.87 3.88
N TYR A 150 -1.25 11.03 2.99
CA TYR A 150 -0.56 9.90 2.40
C TYR A 150 0.20 9.07 3.45
N LYS A 151 0.04 7.75 3.37
CA LYS A 151 0.67 6.77 4.26
C LYS A 151 1.36 5.70 3.42
N VAL A 152 2.54 5.28 3.87
CA VAL A 152 3.23 4.12 3.30
C VAL A 152 2.76 2.88 4.04
N ILE A 153 1.76 2.19 3.48
CA ILE A 153 1.11 1.04 4.14
C ILE A 153 1.89 -0.25 3.94
N ALA A 154 2.52 -0.44 2.78
CA ALA A 154 3.31 -1.63 2.45
C ALA A 154 4.46 -1.91 3.44
N ARG A 155 5.03 -0.87 4.07
CA ARG A 155 6.13 -1.03 5.05
C ARG A 155 5.65 -1.33 6.46
N ASN A 156 4.40 -0.96 6.79
CA ASN A 156 3.89 -0.94 8.15
C ASN A 156 2.79 -1.97 8.41
N SER A 157 2.22 -2.57 7.35
CA SER A 157 1.19 -3.59 7.47
C SER A 157 1.78 -4.99 7.62
N THR A 158 1.15 -5.81 8.47
CA THR A 158 1.41 -7.24 8.59
C THR A 158 0.51 -8.09 7.71
N HIS A 159 -0.56 -7.50 7.13
CA HIS A 159 -1.54 -8.20 6.31
C HIS A 159 -1.59 -7.62 4.89
N ILE A 160 -1.41 -8.50 3.91
CA ILE A 160 -1.51 -8.15 2.48
C ILE A 160 -2.88 -7.57 2.12
N SER A 161 -3.96 -8.03 2.75
CA SER A 161 -5.31 -7.50 2.53
C SER A 161 -5.42 -6.00 2.81
N ASP A 162 -4.69 -5.50 3.80
CA ASP A 162 -4.72 -4.08 4.17
C ASP A 162 -3.98 -3.24 3.13
N ILE A 163 -2.88 -3.77 2.60
CA ILE A 163 -2.13 -3.17 1.49
C ILE A 163 -3.01 -3.13 0.25
N VAL A 164 -3.64 -4.26 -0.11
CA VAL A 164 -4.54 -4.35 -1.27
C VAL A 164 -5.69 -3.38 -1.15
N SER A 165 -6.35 -3.35 0.01
CA SER A 165 -7.49 -2.46 0.26
C SER A 165 -7.09 -0.99 0.11
N ALA A 166 -5.99 -0.58 0.73
CA ALA A 166 -5.57 0.80 0.70
C ALA A 166 -5.06 1.27 -0.67
N ASP A 167 -4.27 0.44 -1.36
CA ASP A 167 -3.80 0.75 -2.72
C ASP A 167 -4.99 0.83 -3.69
N ASN A 168 -5.93 -0.12 -3.61
CA ASN A 168 -7.11 -0.13 -4.48
C ASN A 168 -8.04 1.04 -4.20
N GLN A 169 -8.15 1.49 -2.94
CA GLN A 169 -9.01 2.62 -2.59
C GLN A 169 -8.61 3.91 -3.32
N MET A 170 -7.33 4.09 -3.67
CA MET A 170 -6.86 5.22 -4.48
C MET A 170 -7.53 5.19 -5.87
N CYS A 171 -7.53 4.03 -6.54
CA CYS A 171 -8.16 3.85 -7.84
C CYS A 171 -9.69 3.96 -7.74
N LEU A 172 -10.29 3.25 -6.78
CA LEU A 172 -11.74 3.19 -6.59
C LEU A 172 -12.33 4.56 -6.23
N SER A 173 -11.55 5.46 -5.62
CA SER A 173 -11.99 6.82 -5.30
C SER A 173 -12.56 7.59 -6.51
N CYS A 174 -12.12 7.25 -7.73
CA CYS A 174 -12.63 7.78 -8.99
C CYS A 174 -13.32 6.70 -9.84
N HIS A 175 -12.77 5.49 -9.93
CA HIS A 175 -13.27 4.44 -10.82
C HIS A 175 -14.60 3.80 -10.38
N THR A 176 -15.08 4.07 -9.16
CA THR A 176 -16.45 3.72 -8.72
C THR A 176 -17.28 4.95 -8.35
N ASN A 177 -16.79 6.15 -8.65
CA ASN A 177 -17.45 7.41 -8.34
C ASN A 177 -17.52 8.32 -9.57
N ALA A 178 -18.67 8.33 -10.25
CA ALA A 178 -18.90 9.10 -11.46
C ALA A 178 -18.66 10.61 -11.29
N VAL A 179 -18.93 11.16 -10.10
CA VAL A 179 -18.69 12.59 -9.82
C VAL A 179 -17.20 12.87 -9.83
N ARG A 180 -16.41 12.10 -9.07
CA ARG A 180 -14.95 12.27 -9.02
C ARG A 180 -14.28 11.97 -10.35
N TYR A 181 -14.72 10.95 -11.07
CA TYR A 181 -14.20 10.64 -12.40
C TYR A 181 -14.33 11.81 -13.39
N ARG A 182 -15.49 12.48 -13.39
CA ARG A 182 -15.75 13.63 -14.28
C ARG A 182 -14.96 14.89 -13.91
N LEU A 183 -14.37 14.95 -12.71
CA LEU A 183 -13.48 16.04 -12.33
C LEU A 183 -12.07 15.89 -12.93
N THR A 184 -11.71 14.70 -13.41
CA THR A 184 -10.37 14.39 -13.92
C THR A 184 -10.37 13.86 -15.35
N SER A 185 -11.53 13.56 -15.93
CA SER A 185 -11.69 13.02 -17.27
C SER A 185 -12.87 13.66 -18.00
N VAL A 186 -12.66 13.93 -19.28
CA VAL A 186 -13.73 14.36 -20.22
C VAL A 186 -14.45 13.19 -20.89
N HIS A 187 -13.98 11.96 -20.65
CA HIS A 187 -14.57 10.75 -21.23
C HIS A 187 -15.84 10.33 -20.49
N GLU A 188 -16.66 9.53 -21.17
CA GLU A 188 -17.82 8.91 -20.55
C GLU A 188 -17.39 8.00 -19.39
N TYR A 189 -18.09 8.11 -18.25
CA TYR A 189 -17.85 7.29 -17.09
C TYR A 189 -18.23 5.84 -17.40
N PRO A 190 -17.27 4.90 -17.45
CA PRO A 190 -17.59 3.51 -17.71
C PRO A 190 -18.18 2.85 -16.44
N ASP A 191 -19.17 1.99 -16.62
CA ASP A 191 -19.62 1.13 -15.52
C ASP A 191 -18.50 0.15 -15.11
N PHE A 192 -18.13 0.19 -13.83
CA PHE A 192 -16.97 -0.53 -13.29
C PHE A 192 -17.12 -2.05 -13.43
N SER A 193 -18.31 -2.59 -13.14
CA SER A 193 -18.56 -4.04 -13.23
C SER A 193 -18.56 -4.51 -14.67
N THR A 194 -19.11 -3.72 -15.60
CA THR A 194 -19.16 -4.04 -17.03
C THR A 194 -17.76 -4.16 -17.62
N VAL A 195 -16.87 -3.20 -17.33
CA VAL A 195 -15.49 -3.24 -17.89
C VAL A 195 -14.62 -4.36 -17.29
N HIS A 196 -15.02 -4.93 -16.15
CA HIS A 196 -14.36 -6.07 -15.50
C HIS A 196 -15.16 -7.38 -15.61
N ALA A 197 -16.18 -7.46 -16.46
CA ALA A 197 -17.02 -8.65 -16.59
C ALA A 197 -16.26 -9.90 -17.10
N TRP A 198 -15.09 -9.70 -17.73
CA TRP A 198 -14.22 -10.77 -18.19
C TRP A 198 -13.49 -11.51 -17.05
N LEU A 199 -13.35 -10.87 -15.88
CA LEU A 199 -12.61 -11.41 -14.75
C LEU A 199 -13.56 -12.23 -13.85
N PRO A 200 -13.35 -13.55 -13.70
CA PRO A 200 -14.19 -14.39 -12.85
C PRO A 200 -14.14 -13.90 -11.39
N ASN A 201 -15.27 -13.82 -10.70
CA ASN A 201 -15.33 -13.40 -9.30
C ASN A 201 -14.55 -12.10 -9.04
N HIS A 202 -14.78 -11.05 -9.83
CA HIS A 202 -13.98 -9.82 -9.76
C HIS A 202 -13.95 -9.19 -8.35
N GLU A 203 -15.01 -9.33 -7.56
CA GLU A 203 -15.03 -8.83 -6.18
C GLU A 203 -13.97 -9.48 -5.29
N LEU A 204 -13.76 -10.80 -5.44
CA LEU A 204 -12.73 -11.52 -4.70
C LEU A 204 -11.34 -11.10 -5.17
N HIS A 205 -11.15 -10.94 -6.47
CA HIS A 205 -9.88 -10.46 -7.02
C HIS A 205 -9.53 -9.07 -6.48
N PHE A 206 -10.48 -8.13 -6.44
CA PHE A 206 -10.22 -6.79 -5.93
C PHE A 206 -9.96 -6.72 -4.42
N ARG A 207 -10.31 -7.77 -3.66
CA ARG A 207 -9.96 -7.89 -2.23
C ARG A 207 -8.61 -8.57 -2.00
N SER A 208 -8.03 -9.20 -3.02
CA SER A 208 -6.83 -10.04 -2.87
C SER A 208 -5.67 -9.64 -3.78
N VAL A 209 -5.91 -8.82 -4.79
CA VAL A 209 -4.93 -8.35 -5.78
C VAL A 209 -5.12 -6.86 -6.00
N ARG A 210 -4.04 -6.11 -6.18
CA ARG A 210 -4.14 -4.67 -6.43
C ARG A 210 -4.53 -4.39 -7.86
N CYS A 211 -5.22 -3.29 -8.11
CA CYS A 211 -5.50 -2.80 -9.46
C CYS A 211 -4.20 -2.68 -10.26
N ILE A 212 -3.15 -2.11 -9.65
CA ILE A 212 -1.85 -1.93 -10.29
C ILE A 212 -1.15 -3.25 -10.63
N ASP A 213 -1.41 -4.35 -9.91
CA ASP A 213 -0.80 -5.65 -10.26
C ASP A 213 -1.28 -6.16 -11.62
N CYS A 214 -2.46 -5.73 -12.10
CA CYS A 214 -2.96 -6.04 -13.43
C CYS A 214 -2.75 -4.89 -14.43
N HIS A 215 -2.71 -3.64 -13.95
CA HIS A 215 -2.69 -2.43 -14.78
C HIS A 215 -1.30 -1.79 -14.93
N THR A 216 -0.23 -2.48 -14.56
CA THR A 216 1.15 -1.99 -14.75
C THR A 216 2.04 -3.12 -15.27
N SER A 217 3.19 -2.77 -15.84
CA SER A 217 4.24 -3.74 -16.12
C SER A 217 5.05 -4.05 -14.85
N VAL A 218 5.57 -5.28 -14.77
CA VAL A 218 6.51 -5.66 -13.72
C VAL A 218 7.83 -4.92 -13.98
N GLU A 219 8.29 -4.16 -12.98
CA GLU A 219 9.57 -3.44 -13.03
C GLU A 219 10.47 -3.89 -11.89
N ASP A 220 11.70 -4.31 -12.23
CA ASP A 220 12.63 -4.83 -11.23
C ASP A 220 13.26 -3.71 -10.39
N SER A 221 13.50 -2.54 -10.99
CA SER A 221 14.18 -1.42 -10.31
C SER A 221 13.28 -0.64 -9.34
N LEU A 222 11.96 -0.78 -9.44
CA LEU A 222 11.01 -0.09 -8.57
C LEU A 222 10.28 -1.07 -7.64
N MET A 223 9.93 -0.60 -6.45
CA MET A 223 9.08 -1.38 -5.53
C MET A 223 7.61 -1.39 -5.98
N VAL A 224 7.16 -0.28 -6.55
CA VAL A 224 5.81 -0.10 -7.07
C VAL A 224 5.91 0.62 -8.42
N PRO A 225 5.47 0.01 -9.53
CA PRO A 225 5.49 0.65 -10.84
C PRO A 225 4.44 1.78 -10.90
N HIS A 226 4.79 2.90 -11.55
CA HIS A 226 3.88 4.06 -11.70
C HIS A 226 3.39 4.27 -13.14
N ASN A 227 3.87 3.45 -14.08
CA ASN A 227 3.38 3.42 -15.45
C ASN A 227 2.07 2.61 -15.56
N ILE A 228 0.95 3.25 -15.19
CA ILE A 228 -0.39 2.66 -15.31
C ILE A 228 -0.79 2.58 -16.79
N LEU A 229 -1.08 1.37 -17.25
CA LEU A 229 -1.42 1.05 -18.62
C LEU A 229 -2.93 1.14 -18.89
N PRO A 230 -3.35 1.40 -20.14
CA PRO A 230 -4.75 1.36 -20.51
C PRO A 230 -5.34 -0.06 -20.38
N ARG A 231 -6.67 -0.17 -20.26
CA ARG A 231 -7.38 -1.44 -20.02
C ARG A 231 -7.11 -2.53 -21.08
N GLU A 232 -6.76 -2.12 -22.29
CA GLU A 232 -6.43 -3.02 -23.40
C GLU A 232 -5.16 -3.83 -23.09
N ASN A 233 -4.25 -3.24 -22.31
CA ASN A 233 -2.95 -3.79 -21.97
C ASN A 233 -2.90 -4.37 -20.55
N ALA A 234 -4.02 -4.38 -19.83
CA ALA A 234 -4.09 -5.01 -18.52
C ALA A 234 -3.89 -6.53 -18.64
N VAL A 235 -3.25 -7.14 -17.63
CA VAL A 235 -3.03 -8.59 -17.60
C VAL A 235 -4.38 -9.33 -17.55
N LYS A 236 -4.61 -10.18 -18.56
CA LYS A 236 -5.82 -11.00 -18.69
C LYS A 236 -5.55 -12.49 -18.64
N ASN A 237 -4.28 -12.90 -18.78
CA ASN A 237 -3.92 -14.30 -18.77
C ASN A 237 -3.80 -14.82 -17.34
N CYS A 238 -4.77 -15.63 -16.91
CA CYS A 238 -4.86 -16.14 -15.55
C CYS A 238 -3.57 -16.83 -15.08
N SER A 239 -2.83 -17.49 -15.98
CA SER A 239 -1.61 -18.23 -15.64
C SER A 239 -0.47 -17.32 -15.18
N GLU A 240 -0.48 -16.03 -15.52
CA GLU A 240 0.55 -15.09 -15.06
C GLU A 240 0.49 -14.88 -13.54
N CYS A 241 -0.70 -15.00 -12.95
CA CYS A 241 -0.92 -14.91 -11.50
C CYS A 241 -1.05 -16.28 -10.81
N HIS A 242 -1.58 -17.29 -11.53
CA HIS A 242 -1.89 -18.62 -10.98
C HIS A 242 -0.86 -19.70 -11.34
N SER A 243 0.35 -19.33 -11.76
CA SER A 243 1.47 -20.27 -11.95
C SER A 243 2.47 -20.21 -10.81
N ALA A 244 3.30 -21.24 -10.67
CA ALA A 244 4.34 -21.32 -9.62
C ALA A 244 5.31 -20.11 -9.65
N ASN A 245 5.60 -19.59 -10.84
CA ASN A 245 6.40 -18.39 -11.05
C ASN A 245 5.45 -17.22 -11.37
N SER A 246 4.58 -16.89 -10.43
CA SER A 246 3.61 -15.83 -10.66
C SER A 246 4.24 -14.44 -10.62
N MET A 247 3.71 -13.54 -11.43
CA MET A 247 4.06 -12.12 -11.42
C MET A 247 3.85 -11.48 -10.03
N LEU A 248 2.88 -11.97 -9.26
CA LEU A 248 2.59 -11.50 -7.91
C LEU A 248 3.78 -11.64 -6.95
N GLN A 249 4.69 -12.59 -7.18
CA GLN A 249 5.93 -12.71 -6.39
C GLN A 249 6.90 -11.55 -6.64
N ALA A 250 6.85 -10.96 -7.83
CA ALA A 250 7.65 -9.81 -8.24
C ALA A 250 6.93 -8.47 -8.04
N THR A 251 5.62 -8.47 -7.76
CA THR A 251 4.84 -7.25 -7.51
C THR A 251 4.30 -7.19 -6.08
N LEU A 252 3.16 -7.82 -5.80
CA LEU A 252 2.44 -7.75 -4.52
C LEU A 252 3.26 -8.24 -3.34
N TYR A 253 3.95 -9.38 -3.51
CA TYR A 253 4.73 -10.01 -2.45
C TYR A 253 6.21 -9.62 -2.48
N LYS A 254 6.63 -8.66 -3.34
CA LYS A 254 8.04 -8.28 -3.52
C LYS A 254 8.69 -7.88 -2.19
N TYR A 255 8.03 -7.04 -1.41
CA TYR A 255 8.56 -6.54 -0.12
C TYR A 255 8.69 -7.65 0.93
N GLU A 256 7.67 -8.51 1.08
CA GLU A 256 7.73 -9.66 1.98
C GLU A 256 8.83 -10.65 1.59
N ASN A 257 9.02 -10.87 0.28
CA ASN A 257 10.06 -11.72 -0.26
C ASN A 257 11.47 -11.19 0.05
N LEU A 258 11.68 -9.87 -0.01
CA LEU A 258 12.95 -9.23 0.35
C LEU A 258 13.22 -9.36 1.86
N GLN A 259 12.24 -9.03 2.71
CA GLN A 259 12.38 -9.17 4.17
C GLN A 259 12.63 -10.62 4.62
N ALA A 260 11.96 -11.59 3.99
CA ALA A 260 12.15 -13.01 4.31
C ALA A 260 13.57 -13.50 3.99
N ARG A 261 14.22 -12.92 2.98
CA ARG A 261 15.61 -13.23 2.61
C ARG A 261 16.60 -12.63 3.61
N GLU A 262 16.33 -11.44 4.13
CA GLU A 262 17.19 -10.76 5.11
C GLU A 262 17.08 -11.39 6.52
N THR A 263 15.89 -11.83 6.93
CA THR A 263 15.61 -12.40 8.26
C THR A 263 15.95 -13.90 8.39
N SER A 264 16.79 -14.42 7.49
CA SER A 264 17.05 -15.84 7.27
C SER A 264 17.28 -16.70 8.53
N GLY A 265 16.20 -17.36 8.96
CA GLY A 265 16.20 -18.63 9.68
C GLY A 265 15.33 -19.63 8.91
N LEU A 266 15.77 -20.89 8.80
CA LEU A 266 15.14 -21.97 8.00
C LEU A 266 13.62 -22.15 8.25
N LEU A 267 13.12 -21.70 9.41
CA LEU A 267 11.73 -21.80 9.85
C LEU A 267 10.86 -20.59 9.51
N SER A 268 11.44 -19.43 9.18
CA SER A 268 10.68 -18.18 8.95
C SER A 268 9.88 -18.20 7.63
N ALA A 269 10.38 -18.93 6.64
CA ALA A 269 9.70 -19.09 5.34
C ALA A 269 8.40 -19.93 5.43
N ILE A 270 8.21 -20.71 6.51
CA ILE A 270 7.04 -21.60 6.68
C ILE A 270 5.87 -20.86 7.36
N LYS A 271 6.12 -19.71 8.00
CA LYS A 271 5.12 -18.98 8.81
C LYS A 271 4.49 -17.78 8.11
N GLN A 272 4.58 -17.68 6.78
CA GLN A 272 3.90 -16.62 6.04
C GLN A 272 2.47 -17.04 5.72
N GLU A 273 1.50 -16.34 6.29
CA GLU A 273 0.07 -16.47 5.99
C GLU A 273 -0.23 -15.90 4.59
N ARG A 274 0.29 -16.55 3.54
CA ARG A 274 -0.02 -16.18 2.16
C ARG A 274 -1.40 -16.71 1.79
N PRO A 275 -2.28 -15.91 1.15
CA PRO A 275 -3.50 -16.43 0.56
C PRO A 275 -3.18 -17.61 -0.37
N TYR A 276 -3.92 -18.71 -0.25
CA TYR A 276 -3.70 -19.87 -1.09
C TYR A 276 -4.11 -19.57 -2.53
N ILE A 277 -3.12 -19.44 -3.42
CA ILE A 277 -3.33 -19.25 -4.86
C ILE A 277 -3.12 -20.60 -5.54
N ILE A 278 -4.19 -21.14 -6.13
CA ILE A 278 -4.15 -22.40 -6.89
C ILE A 278 -3.08 -22.29 -7.99
N GLY A 279 -2.16 -23.25 -8.02
CA GLY A 279 -1.07 -23.33 -9.00
C GLY A 279 0.19 -22.54 -8.64
N ALA A 280 0.08 -21.42 -7.92
CA ALA A 280 1.24 -20.63 -7.49
C ALA A 280 1.90 -21.19 -6.22
N ASN A 281 1.10 -21.64 -5.26
CA ASN A 281 1.60 -22.15 -3.98
C ASN A 281 1.87 -23.66 -4.02
N GLN A 282 2.77 -24.10 -4.91
CA GLN A 282 3.20 -25.51 -4.94
C GLN A 282 4.28 -25.78 -3.90
N VAL A 283 3.95 -26.57 -2.87
CA VAL A 283 4.97 -27.05 -1.92
C VAL A 283 5.72 -28.24 -2.56
N PRO A 284 7.05 -28.16 -2.75
CA PRO A 284 7.83 -29.23 -3.39
C PRO A 284 7.68 -30.59 -2.70
N LEU A 285 7.53 -30.59 -1.37
CA LEU A 285 7.34 -31.79 -0.56
C LEU A 285 6.07 -32.57 -0.97
N PHE A 286 4.93 -31.89 -1.12
CA PHE A 286 3.69 -32.56 -1.52
C PHE A 286 3.76 -33.09 -2.94
N LYS A 287 4.47 -32.41 -3.85
CA LYS A 287 4.70 -32.90 -5.21
C LYS A 287 5.53 -34.19 -5.20
N ILE A 288 6.63 -34.22 -4.45
CA ILE A 288 7.47 -35.42 -4.30
C ILE A 288 6.67 -36.56 -3.68
N LEU A 289 5.92 -36.28 -2.60
CA LEU A 289 5.11 -37.30 -1.93
C LEU A 289 4.04 -37.88 -2.86
N SER A 290 3.34 -37.03 -3.61
CA SER A 290 2.31 -37.45 -4.57
C SER A 290 2.88 -38.34 -5.67
N VAL A 291 4.03 -37.94 -6.26
CA VAL A 291 4.71 -38.73 -7.29
C VAL A 291 5.24 -40.05 -6.70
N SER A 292 5.77 -40.03 -5.48
CA SER A 292 6.28 -41.23 -4.79
C SER A 292 5.16 -42.23 -4.53
N ILE A 293 3.99 -41.78 -4.07
CA ILE A 293 2.81 -42.63 -3.86
C ILE A 293 2.34 -43.23 -5.19
N LEU A 294 2.28 -42.44 -6.26
CA LEU A 294 1.86 -42.92 -7.58
C LEU A 294 2.81 -44.02 -8.10
N LEU A 295 4.13 -43.78 -8.01
CA LEU A 295 5.14 -44.75 -8.42
C LEU A 295 5.11 -46.03 -7.57
N ALA A 296 4.93 -45.90 -6.25
CA ALA A 296 4.79 -47.05 -5.36
C ALA A 296 3.54 -47.88 -5.71
N THR A 297 2.42 -47.22 -6.04
CA THR A 297 1.19 -47.90 -6.45
C THR A 297 1.38 -48.67 -7.75
N LEU A 298 1.99 -48.04 -8.76
CA LEU A 298 2.30 -48.68 -10.04
C LEU A 298 3.26 -49.87 -9.87
N ALA A 299 4.30 -49.72 -9.05
CA ALA A 299 5.23 -50.80 -8.74
C ALA A 299 4.50 -51.98 -8.06
N GLY A 300 3.60 -51.71 -7.11
CA GLY A 300 2.77 -52.73 -6.48
C GLY A 300 1.92 -53.52 -7.47
N ILE A 301 1.28 -52.83 -8.43
CA ILE A 301 0.49 -53.47 -9.50
C ILE A 301 1.38 -54.36 -10.37
N VAL A 302 2.56 -53.88 -10.77
CA VAL A 302 3.51 -54.63 -11.60
C VAL A 302 4.02 -55.87 -10.86
N ILE A 303 4.41 -55.74 -9.59
CA ILE A 303 4.85 -56.86 -8.75
C ILE A 303 3.73 -57.89 -8.63
N HIS A 304 2.50 -57.45 -8.36
CA HIS A 304 1.35 -58.35 -8.24
C HIS A 304 1.05 -59.07 -9.57
N ALA A 305 1.14 -58.36 -10.71
CA ALA A 305 0.97 -58.97 -12.04
C ALA A 305 2.04 -60.01 -12.35
N LEU A 306 3.32 -59.71 -12.05
CA LEU A 306 4.44 -60.64 -12.23
C LEU A 306 4.29 -61.88 -11.35
N LEU A 307 3.98 -61.72 -10.06
CA LEU A 307 3.72 -62.84 -9.15
C LEU A 307 2.59 -63.74 -9.66
N ARG A 308 1.51 -63.14 -10.20
CA ARG A 308 0.41 -63.89 -10.79
C ARG A 308 0.86 -64.73 -11.99
N VAL A 309 1.73 -64.20 -12.85
CA VAL A 309 2.27 -64.94 -14.01
C VAL A 309 3.21 -66.06 -13.58
N PHE A 310 4.14 -65.79 -12.64
CA PHE A 310 5.11 -66.79 -12.18
C PHE A 310 4.48 -67.94 -11.38
N ILE A 311 3.48 -67.66 -10.54
CA ILE A 311 2.78 -68.70 -9.76
C ILE A 311 1.94 -69.58 -10.69
N ARG A 312 1.28 -69.00 -11.70
CA ARG A 312 0.45 -69.74 -12.67
C ARG A 312 1.27 -70.64 -13.60
N LYS A 313 2.53 -70.25 -13.88
CA LYS A 313 3.49 -71.06 -14.66
C LYS A 313 4.10 -72.23 -13.87
N LYS A 314 3.87 -72.29 -12.55
CA LYS A 314 4.34 -73.36 -11.66
C LYS A 314 3.25 -74.41 -11.36
N SER A 315 2.01 -74.15 -11.80
CA SER A 315 0.85 -75.05 -11.65
C SER A 315 0.46 -75.77 -12.95
N GLU A 316 1.26 -75.64 -14.00
CA GLU A 316 1.30 -76.49 -15.20
C GLU A 316 2.57 -77.35 -15.14
#